data_AF-A0A7S2H6I6-F1
#
_entry.id   AF-A0A7S2H6I6-F1
#
_cell.length_a   1.000
_cell.length_b   1.000
_cell.length_c   1.000
_cell.angle_alpha   90.00
_cell.angle_beta   90.00
_cell.angle_gamma   90.00
#
_symmetry.space_group_name_H-M   'P 1'
#
loop_
_entity.id
_entity.type
_entity.pdbx_description
1 polymer ?
#
loop_
_entity_poly.entity_id
_entity_poly.type
_entity_poly.pdbx_seq_one_letter_code
_entity_poly.pdbx_strand_id
1 'polypeptide(L)'
;ACILLYWHSHSLSSFSTEGYLKMVKIAALAAALLAGSASAFAPAPAGRASNVALAAEKSASLPFMNRPALLDGSMAGDVGFDPLGLSNIDDVGIDLYWLREAEIKHGRVAMLAVVGFVQVEIFGPAPGCEMATAKCQTDAFWQIWGAHPQYIAFALIMIMITEMISGIATTTGRESGIREPGDFGLDPLGFSKGDAAAFERLKAQEIANGRLAMWAAAGLIVQGCTTHQGGVENLMQSLSDNSF
;
A
#
# COMPACT_ATOMS: atom_id res chain seq x y z
N ALA A 1 40.39 51.53 44.62
CA ALA A 1 39.62 50.81 45.66
C ALA A 1 38.55 51.68 46.36
N CYS A 2 37.85 52.62 45.68
CA CYS A 2 36.78 53.41 46.33
C CYS A 2 35.50 53.66 45.51
N ILE A 3 35.35 53.13 44.29
CA ILE A 3 34.14 53.38 43.45
C ILE A 3 33.23 52.15 43.33
N LEU A 4 33.72 50.94 43.65
CA LEU A 4 32.97 49.69 43.46
C LEU A 4 32.11 49.24 44.66
N LEU A 5 32.20 49.90 45.83
CA LEU A 5 31.44 49.50 47.03
C LEU A 5 30.15 50.31 47.27
N TYR A 6 29.95 51.44 46.59
CA TYR A 6 28.74 52.26 46.79
C TYR A 6 27.54 51.80 45.95
N TRP A 7 27.78 51.09 44.85
CA TRP A 7 26.73 50.68 43.92
C TRP A 7 26.08 49.32 44.27
N HIS A 8 26.67 48.55 45.19
CA HIS A 8 26.16 47.22 45.55
C HIS A 8 25.21 47.24 46.76
N SER A 9 25.18 48.32 47.54
CA SER A 9 24.35 48.41 48.77
C SER A 9 22.95 49.02 48.54
N HIS A 10 22.73 49.74 47.42
CA HIS A 10 21.44 50.41 47.16
C HIS A 10 20.45 49.61 46.28
N SER A 11 20.83 48.44 45.76
CA SER A 11 19.97 47.62 44.88
C SER A 11 19.13 46.57 45.62
N LEU A 12 19.29 46.41 46.95
CA LEU A 12 18.70 45.30 47.71
C LEU A 12 17.51 45.71 48.61
N SER A 13 17.08 46.97 48.62
CA SER A 13 15.97 47.44 49.47
C SER A 13 14.65 47.73 48.73
N SER A 14 14.61 47.69 47.40
CA SER A 14 13.44 48.07 46.60
C SER A 14 12.66 46.91 45.96
N PHE A 15 13.07 45.64 46.17
CA PHE A 15 12.49 44.49 45.46
C PHE A 15 11.45 43.67 46.25
N SER A 16 11.16 44.00 47.51
CA SER A 16 10.40 43.07 48.40
C SER A 16 8.90 43.40 48.59
N THR A 17 8.40 44.58 48.19
CA THR A 17 7.03 45.01 48.56
C THR A 17 6.01 45.10 47.42
N GLU A 18 6.40 45.23 46.15
CA GLU A 18 5.43 45.34 45.04
C GLU A 18 4.96 43.99 44.46
N GLY A 19 5.73 42.91 44.62
CA GLY A 19 5.41 41.59 44.06
C GLY A 19 4.28 40.85 44.80
N TYR A 20 4.23 40.99 46.12
CA TYR A 20 3.29 40.23 46.97
C TYR A 20 1.85 40.72 46.80
N LEU A 21 1.64 42.02 46.58
CA LEU A 21 0.31 42.62 46.42
C LEU A 21 -0.33 42.31 45.05
N LYS A 22 0.49 42.08 44.01
CA LYS A 22 0.03 41.66 42.66
C LYS A 22 -0.30 40.16 42.62
N MET A 23 0.46 39.32 43.31
CA MET A 23 0.22 37.87 43.40
C MET A 23 -1.07 37.51 44.16
N VAL A 24 -1.38 38.20 45.27
CA VAL A 24 -2.60 37.92 46.08
C VAL A 24 -3.89 38.34 45.37
N LYS A 25 -3.87 39.42 44.57
CA LYS A 25 -5.04 39.89 43.81
C LYS A 25 -5.39 38.98 42.62
N ILE A 26 -4.39 38.34 42.00
CA ILE A 26 -4.61 37.39 40.90
C ILE A 26 -5.10 36.03 41.44
N ALA A 27 -4.61 35.59 42.61
CA ALA A 27 -5.10 34.37 43.27
C ALA A 27 -6.56 34.48 43.77
N ALA A 28 -6.97 35.66 44.26
CA ALA A 28 -8.34 35.89 44.72
C ALA A 28 -9.39 35.93 43.59
N LEU A 29 -8.97 36.28 42.36
CA LEU A 29 -9.86 36.34 41.19
C LEU A 29 -10.04 34.97 40.52
N ALA A 30 -9.10 34.04 40.70
CA ALA A 30 -9.19 32.66 40.23
C ALA A 30 -10.08 31.76 41.13
N ALA A 31 -10.20 32.07 42.42
CA ALA A 31 -11.02 31.31 43.37
C ALA A 31 -12.53 31.62 43.30
N ALA A 32 -12.93 32.75 42.71
CA ALA A 32 -14.34 33.16 42.58
C ALA A 32 -15.02 32.67 41.28
N LEU A 33 -14.28 32.05 40.36
CA LEU A 33 -14.80 31.49 39.10
C LEU A 33 -15.05 29.97 39.13
N LEU A 34 -14.80 29.31 40.28
CA LEU A 34 -14.98 27.87 40.48
C LEU A 34 -16.17 27.50 41.40
N ALA A 35 -16.97 28.48 41.81
CA ALA A 35 -18.14 28.28 42.69
C ALA A 35 -19.49 28.41 41.95
N GLY A 36 -19.52 28.13 40.64
CA GLY A 36 -20.66 28.39 39.77
C GLY A 36 -21.05 27.24 38.86
N SER A 37 -21.28 26.04 39.40
CA SER A 37 -22.01 24.96 38.67
C SER A 37 -22.37 23.79 39.60
N ALA A 38 -23.27 24.05 40.55
CA ALA A 38 -23.95 23.00 41.33
C ALA A 38 -25.38 22.82 40.79
N SER A 39 -25.50 22.40 39.52
CA SER A 39 -26.75 21.86 38.95
C SER A 39 -26.45 21.10 37.64
N ALA A 40 -25.73 19.98 37.74
CA ALA A 40 -25.53 19.11 36.56
C ALA A 40 -25.47 17.61 36.90
N PHE A 41 -25.94 17.21 38.09
CA PHE A 41 -26.13 15.79 38.44
C PHE A 41 -27.63 15.45 38.37
N ALA A 42 -28.15 15.40 37.15
CA ALA A 42 -29.39 14.68 36.84
C ALA A 42 -28.99 13.49 35.95
N PRO A 43 -29.45 12.25 36.21
CA PRO A 43 -29.20 11.14 35.31
C PRO A 43 -29.92 11.43 33.98
N ALA A 44 -29.17 11.60 32.90
CA ALA A 44 -29.74 11.66 31.56
C ALA A 44 -30.50 10.35 31.29
N PRO A 45 -31.71 10.39 30.70
CA PRO A 45 -32.36 9.16 30.27
C PRO A 45 -31.40 8.47 29.30
N ALA A 46 -31.03 7.23 29.62
CA ALA A 46 -30.24 6.40 28.74
C ALA A 46 -31.00 6.30 27.42
N GLY A 47 -30.57 7.10 26.44
CA GLY A 47 -31.01 6.98 25.07
C GLY A 47 -30.76 5.53 24.70
N ARG A 48 -31.86 4.80 24.47
CA ARG A 48 -31.84 3.43 23.97
C ARG A 48 -30.84 3.42 22.85
N ALA A 49 -29.71 2.73 23.04
CA ALA A 49 -28.75 2.50 21.98
C ALA A 49 -29.58 1.89 20.85
N SER A 50 -29.83 2.69 19.81
CA SER A 50 -30.28 2.13 18.55
C SER A 50 -29.15 1.20 18.17
N ASN A 51 -29.37 -0.10 18.30
CA ASN A 51 -28.62 -1.08 17.55
C ASN A 51 -28.84 -0.70 16.09
N VAL A 52 -28.02 0.21 15.57
CA VAL A 52 -27.70 0.22 14.16
C VAL A 52 -26.94 -1.08 14.02
N ALA A 53 -27.69 -2.17 13.83
CA ALA A 53 -27.18 -3.27 13.06
C ALA A 53 -26.78 -2.60 11.75
N LEU A 54 -25.50 -2.27 11.63
CA LEU A 54 -24.87 -2.05 10.36
C LEU A 54 -25.31 -3.28 9.58
N ALA A 55 -26.24 -3.09 8.64
CA ALA A 55 -26.68 -4.17 7.79
C ALA A 55 -25.39 -4.61 7.12
N ALA A 56 -24.80 -5.69 7.62
CA ALA A 56 -23.53 -6.19 7.14
C ALA A 56 -23.85 -6.65 5.73
N GLU A 57 -23.58 -5.76 4.78
CA GLU A 57 -23.79 -6.04 3.38
C GLU A 57 -23.03 -7.33 3.10
N LYS A 58 -23.72 -8.32 2.54
CA LYS A 58 -23.08 -9.62 2.31
C LYS A 58 -21.96 -9.40 1.30
N SER A 59 -20.84 -10.10 1.50
CA SER A 59 -19.76 -10.07 0.52
C SER A 59 -20.29 -10.50 -0.85
N ALA A 60 -19.98 -9.73 -1.91
CA ALA A 60 -20.44 -10.03 -3.26
C ALA A 60 -19.85 -11.33 -3.81
N SER A 61 -18.63 -11.68 -3.38
CA SER A 61 -17.94 -12.91 -3.75
C SER A 61 -18.30 -14.11 -2.87
N LEU A 62 -18.64 -13.88 -1.59
CA LEU A 62 -19.04 -14.92 -0.64
C LEU A 62 -20.40 -14.54 -0.01
N PRO A 63 -21.53 -14.83 -0.70
CA PRO A 63 -22.86 -14.35 -0.31
C PRO A 63 -23.39 -14.92 1.02
N PHE A 64 -22.64 -15.84 1.63
CA PHE A 64 -22.91 -16.43 2.93
C PHE A 64 -22.17 -15.74 4.09
N MET A 65 -21.26 -14.79 3.81
CA MET A 65 -20.50 -14.05 4.82
C MET A 65 -20.75 -12.54 4.77
N ASN A 66 -20.58 -11.90 5.92
CA ASN A 66 -20.62 -10.45 6.07
C ASN A 66 -19.40 -9.82 5.40
N ARG A 67 -19.59 -8.72 4.67
CA ARG A 67 -18.47 -7.95 4.09
C ARG A 67 -17.59 -7.39 5.21
N PRO A 68 -16.25 -7.47 5.09
CA PRO A 68 -15.34 -6.88 6.06
C PRO A 68 -15.51 -5.36 6.13
N ALA A 69 -15.38 -4.79 7.34
CA ALA A 69 -15.69 -3.37 7.59
C ALA A 69 -14.75 -2.37 6.87
N LEU A 70 -13.55 -2.81 6.48
CA LEU A 70 -12.54 -2.01 5.78
C LEU A 70 -12.64 -2.09 4.24
N LEU A 71 -13.48 -3.00 3.71
CA LEU A 71 -13.74 -3.17 2.28
C LEU A 71 -15.07 -2.51 1.94
N ASP A 72 -15.03 -1.18 1.74
CA ASP A 72 -16.20 -0.33 1.52
C ASP A 72 -16.64 -0.26 0.05
N GLY A 73 -15.86 -0.82 -0.88
CA GLY A 73 -16.12 -0.76 -2.32
C GLY A 73 -15.47 0.44 -3.02
N SER A 74 -14.70 1.26 -2.30
CA SER A 74 -13.96 2.40 -2.90
C SER A 74 -12.79 1.96 -3.78
N MET A 75 -12.25 0.75 -3.56
CA MET A 75 -11.12 0.23 -4.33
C MET A 75 -11.58 -0.50 -5.60
N ALA A 76 -10.87 -0.27 -6.70
CA ALA A 76 -11.15 -0.95 -7.97
C ALA A 76 -10.95 -2.48 -7.83
N GLY A 77 -12.00 -3.25 -8.14
CA GLY A 77 -11.99 -4.72 -8.05
C GLY A 77 -12.33 -5.27 -6.66
N ASP A 78 -12.89 -4.45 -5.76
CA ASP A 78 -13.42 -4.89 -4.47
C ASP A 78 -14.75 -5.65 -4.64
N VAL A 79 -14.74 -6.93 -4.29
CA VAL A 79 -15.92 -7.82 -4.23
C VAL A 79 -16.11 -8.42 -2.84
N GLY A 80 -15.47 -7.83 -1.82
CA GLY A 80 -15.50 -8.28 -0.43
C GLY A 80 -14.89 -9.69 -0.22
N PHE A 81 -13.99 -10.14 -1.10
CA PHE A 81 -13.35 -11.45 -0.99
C PHE A 81 -12.19 -11.42 0.01
N ASP A 82 -12.50 -11.46 1.30
CA ASP A 82 -11.52 -11.69 2.35
C ASP A 82 -12.10 -12.63 3.43
N PRO A 83 -12.09 -13.96 3.17
CA PRO A 83 -12.59 -14.96 4.11
C PRO A 83 -11.72 -15.09 5.37
N LEU A 84 -10.47 -14.63 5.32
CA LEU A 84 -9.48 -14.76 6.40
C LEU A 84 -9.35 -13.49 7.25
N GLY A 85 -10.02 -12.40 6.87
CA GLY A 85 -9.95 -11.13 7.58
C GLY A 85 -8.55 -10.50 7.56
N LEU A 86 -7.75 -10.81 6.53
CA LEU A 86 -6.39 -10.28 6.37
C LEU A 86 -6.38 -8.76 6.24
N SER A 87 -7.51 -8.16 5.83
CA SER A 87 -7.68 -6.71 5.80
C SER A 87 -7.64 -6.05 7.18
N ASN A 88 -7.90 -6.79 8.26
CA ASN A 88 -7.95 -6.27 9.64
C ASN A 88 -6.61 -6.40 10.39
N ILE A 89 -5.56 -6.87 9.73
CA ILE A 89 -4.22 -6.97 10.32
C ILE A 89 -3.59 -5.57 10.30
N ASP A 90 -3.10 -5.10 11.45
CA ASP A 90 -2.44 -3.78 11.61
C ASP A 90 -1.18 -3.86 12.52
N ASP A 91 -0.76 -5.05 12.93
CA ASP A 91 0.17 -5.23 14.06
C ASP A 91 1.67 -5.32 13.65
N VAL A 92 1.96 -5.42 12.34
CA VAL A 92 3.33 -5.61 11.83
C VAL A 92 3.68 -4.60 10.72
N GLY A 93 2.98 -3.46 10.67
CA GLY A 93 3.11 -2.51 9.56
C GLY A 93 2.70 -3.10 8.21
N ILE A 94 1.86 -4.13 8.26
CA ILE A 94 1.16 -4.74 7.13
C ILE A 94 -0.30 -4.41 7.35
N ASP A 95 -0.74 -3.36 6.68
CA ASP A 95 -2.08 -2.80 6.73
C ASP A 95 -2.73 -2.87 5.34
N LEU A 96 -4.03 -2.55 5.21
CA LEU A 96 -4.76 -2.65 3.94
C LEU A 96 -4.06 -1.87 2.80
N TYR A 97 -3.43 -0.74 3.13
CA TYR A 97 -2.62 0.04 2.20
C TYR A 97 -1.45 -0.78 1.63
N TRP A 98 -0.73 -1.48 2.49
CA TRP A 98 0.39 -2.36 2.11
C TRP A 98 -0.09 -3.56 1.29
N LEU A 99 -1.19 -4.20 1.68
CA LEU A 99 -1.78 -5.31 0.94
C LEU A 99 -2.23 -4.89 -0.46
N ARG A 100 -2.81 -3.69 -0.60
CA ARG A 100 -3.23 -3.16 -1.89
C ARG A 100 -2.05 -2.78 -2.78
N GLU A 101 -1.02 -2.14 -2.23
CA GLU A 101 0.24 -1.89 -2.95
C GLU A 101 0.86 -3.21 -3.41
N ALA A 102 0.89 -4.23 -2.55
CA ALA A 102 1.40 -5.54 -2.89
C ALA A 102 0.60 -6.19 -4.03
N GLU A 103 -0.74 -6.15 -3.98
CA GLU A 103 -1.59 -6.67 -5.06
C GLU A 103 -1.27 -6.01 -6.41
N ILE A 104 -1.19 -4.68 -6.44
CA ILE A 104 -0.91 -3.93 -7.68
C ILE A 104 0.49 -4.26 -8.22
N LYS A 105 1.51 -4.32 -7.35
CA LYS A 105 2.88 -4.68 -7.76
C LYS A 105 2.95 -6.10 -8.32
N HIS A 106 2.35 -7.07 -7.63
CA HIS A 106 2.29 -8.46 -8.14
C HIS A 106 1.53 -8.54 -9.46
N GLY A 107 0.44 -7.78 -9.61
CA GLY A 107 -0.35 -7.75 -10.84
C GLY A 107 0.45 -7.21 -12.02
N ARG A 108 1.15 -6.08 -11.83
CA ARG A 108 2.01 -5.47 -12.87
C ARG A 108 3.18 -6.36 -13.26
N VAL A 109 3.87 -6.95 -12.27
CA VAL A 109 4.98 -7.87 -12.53
C VAL A 109 4.48 -9.12 -13.27
N ALA A 110 3.35 -9.68 -12.87
CA ALA A 110 2.78 -10.85 -13.53
C ALA A 110 2.31 -10.54 -14.96
N MET A 111 1.69 -9.38 -15.20
CA MET A 111 1.31 -8.95 -16.55
C MET A 111 2.53 -8.84 -17.48
N LEU A 112 3.63 -8.24 -17.00
CA LEU A 112 4.87 -8.15 -17.77
C LEU A 112 5.54 -9.52 -17.96
N ALA A 113 5.47 -10.40 -16.96
CA ALA A 113 6.02 -11.74 -17.05
C ALA A 113 5.31 -12.55 -18.15
N VAL A 114 3.97 -12.60 -18.16
CA VAL A 114 3.22 -13.34 -19.18
C VAL A 114 3.55 -12.84 -20.60
N VAL A 115 3.59 -11.52 -20.80
CA VAL A 115 3.96 -10.95 -22.10
C VAL A 115 5.40 -11.29 -22.48
N GLY A 116 6.34 -11.25 -21.53
CA GLY A 116 7.74 -11.63 -21.76
C GLY A 116 7.90 -13.10 -22.14
N PHE A 117 7.16 -14.00 -21.49
CA PHE A 117 7.13 -15.42 -21.83
C PHE A 117 6.62 -15.63 -23.27
N VAL A 118 5.47 -15.03 -23.61
CA VAL A 118 4.86 -15.14 -24.95
C VAL A 118 5.76 -14.54 -26.03
N GLN A 119 6.41 -13.40 -25.75
CA GLN A 119 7.30 -12.74 -26.70
C GLN A 119 8.46 -13.64 -27.12
N VAL A 120 9.14 -14.28 -26.15
CA VAL A 120 10.29 -15.15 -26.42
C VAL A 120 9.87 -16.46 -27.10
N GLU A 121 8.70 -17.00 -26.77
CA GLU A 121 8.19 -18.22 -27.42
C GLU A 121 7.76 -18.02 -28.87
N ILE A 122 7.12 -16.88 -29.18
CA ILE A 122 6.59 -16.62 -30.53
C ILE A 122 7.66 -16.04 -31.45
N PHE A 123 8.42 -15.06 -30.97
CA PHE A 123 9.37 -14.30 -31.80
C PHE A 123 10.83 -14.73 -31.61
N GLY A 124 11.10 -15.60 -30.64
CA GLY A 124 12.46 -15.97 -30.25
C GLY A 124 13.10 -14.93 -29.32
N PRO A 125 14.33 -15.19 -28.84
CA PRO A 125 15.07 -14.26 -28.01
C PRO A 125 15.41 -12.97 -28.78
N ALA A 126 15.63 -11.89 -28.04
CA ALA A 126 16.06 -10.61 -28.61
C ALA A 126 17.40 -10.77 -29.37
N PRO A 127 17.65 -9.94 -30.41
CA PRO A 127 18.92 -9.97 -31.14
C PRO A 127 20.08 -9.73 -30.16
N GLY A 128 21.06 -10.64 -30.17
CA GLY A 128 22.16 -10.69 -29.19
C GLY A 128 21.98 -11.68 -28.03
N CYS A 129 20.82 -12.36 -27.93
CA CYS A 129 20.54 -13.45 -26.98
C CYS A 129 20.22 -14.79 -27.67
N GLU A 130 20.74 -15.01 -28.87
CA GLU A 130 20.42 -16.16 -29.75
C GLU A 130 20.79 -17.54 -29.18
N MET A 131 21.65 -17.56 -28.17
CA MET A 131 22.00 -18.74 -27.37
C MET A 131 20.82 -19.38 -26.64
N ALA A 132 19.75 -18.62 -26.39
CA ALA A 132 18.51 -19.11 -25.82
C ALA A 132 17.70 -19.87 -26.89
N THR A 133 18.11 -21.10 -27.16
CA THR A 133 17.43 -22.01 -28.10
C THR A 133 16.39 -22.88 -27.41
N ALA A 134 16.41 -22.94 -26.07
CA ALA A 134 15.40 -23.63 -25.29
C ALA A 134 14.07 -22.88 -25.35
N LYS A 135 13.00 -23.58 -25.79
CA LYS A 135 11.63 -23.05 -25.74
C LYS A 135 11.10 -22.90 -24.31
N CYS A 136 11.64 -23.67 -23.38
CA CYS A 136 11.35 -23.55 -21.96
C CYS A 136 12.03 -22.31 -21.39
N GLN A 137 11.28 -21.28 -20.96
CA GLN A 137 11.88 -20.02 -20.51
C GLN A 137 12.75 -20.18 -19.25
N THR A 138 12.42 -21.13 -18.37
CA THR A 138 13.23 -21.38 -17.16
C THR A 138 14.61 -21.93 -17.51
N ASP A 139 14.71 -22.72 -18.59
CA ASP A 139 15.98 -23.25 -19.08
C ASP A 139 16.72 -22.18 -19.91
N ALA A 140 15.99 -21.39 -20.70
CA ALA A 140 16.54 -20.25 -21.44
C ALA A 140 17.17 -19.19 -20.51
N PHE A 141 16.59 -18.96 -19.33
CA PHE A 141 17.15 -18.06 -18.32
C PHE A 141 18.57 -18.47 -17.91
N TRP A 142 18.80 -19.76 -17.63
CA TRP A 142 20.12 -20.26 -17.26
C TRP A 142 21.14 -20.18 -18.40
N GLN A 143 20.70 -20.35 -19.65
CA GLN A 143 21.56 -20.19 -20.82
C GLN A 143 22.04 -18.75 -20.96
N ILE A 144 21.15 -17.77 -20.80
CA ILE A 144 21.51 -16.34 -20.83
C ILE A 144 22.41 -15.99 -19.65
N TRP A 145 22.12 -16.52 -18.46
CA TRP A 145 22.97 -16.32 -17.29
C TRP A 145 24.38 -16.88 -17.48
N GLY A 146 24.52 -18.04 -18.13
CA GLY A 146 25.83 -18.67 -18.38
C GLY A 146 26.71 -17.90 -19.36
N ALA A 147 26.11 -17.15 -20.29
CA ALA A 147 26.84 -16.47 -21.35
C ALA A 147 26.95 -14.95 -21.17
N HIS A 148 25.88 -14.30 -20.73
CA HIS A 148 25.83 -12.85 -20.50
C HIS A 148 25.20 -12.50 -19.14
N PRO A 149 25.80 -12.93 -18.01
CA PRO A 149 25.27 -12.67 -16.67
C PRO A 149 25.21 -11.18 -16.34
N GLN A 150 26.06 -10.37 -16.97
CA GLN A 150 26.16 -8.93 -16.75
C GLN A 150 24.86 -8.16 -17.01
N TYR A 151 24.08 -8.54 -18.02
CA TYR A 151 22.82 -7.84 -18.32
C TYR A 151 21.74 -8.16 -17.28
N ILE A 152 21.65 -9.42 -16.83
CA ILE A 152 20.71 -9.81 -15.78
C ILE A 152 21.12 -9.18 -14.45
N ALA A 153 22.41 -9.19 -14.12
CA ALA A 153 22.91 -8.53 -12.91
C ALA A 153 22.63 -7.01 -12.92
N PHE A 154 22.85 -6.35 -14.05
CA PHE A 154 22.50 -4.93 -14.20
C PHE A 154 21.00 -4.68 -14.01
N ALA A 155 20.14 -5.50 -14.63
CA ALA A 155 18.70 -5.41 -14.47
C ALA A 155 18.27 -5.62 -12.99
N LEU A 156 18.85 -6.61 -12.30
CA LEU A 156 18.58 -6.85 -10.88
C LEU A 156 19.01 -5.68 -10.00
N ILE A 157 20.14 -5.02 -10.28
CA ILE A 157 20.58 -3.82 -9.55
C ILE A 157 19.60 -2.66 -9.78
N MET A 158 19.15 -2.45 -11.02
CA MET A 158 18.17 -1.39 -11.32
C MET A 158 16.81 -1.64 -10.68
N ILE A 159 16.36 -2.90 -10.66
CA ILE A 159 15.16 -3.32 -9.94
C ILE A 159 15.34 -3.12 -8.43
N MET A 160 16.50 -3.47 -7.87
CA MET A 160 16.79 -3.27 -6.44
C MET A 160 16.69 -1.79 -6.05
N ILE A 161 17.25 -0.89 -6.86
CA ILE A 161 17.18 0.56 -6.63
C ILE A 161 15.73 1.03 -6.70
N THR A 162 14.98 0.56 -7.70
CA THR A 162 13.57 0.96 -7.91
C THR A 162 12.67 0.43 -6.79
N GLU A 163 12.81 -0.82 -6.37
CA GLU A 163 12.07 -1.39 -5.24
C GLU A 163 12.42 -0.68 -3.94
N MET A 164 13.69 -0.35 -3.70
CA MET A 164 14.12 0.39 -2.50
C MET A 164 13.45 1.78 -2.43
N ILE A 165 13.45 2.52 -3.55
CA ILE A 165 12.78 3.82 -3.64
C ILE A 165 11.26 3.65 -3.48
N SER A 166 10.67 2.64 -4.12
CA SER A 166 9.24 2.36 -4.03
C SER A 166 8.80 1.97 -2.61
N GLY A 167 9.63 1.23 -1.88
CA GLY A 167 9.39 0.81 -0.51
C GLY A 167 9.34 2.00 0.44
N ILE A 168 10.33 2.90 0.34
CA ILE A 168 10.35 4.16 1.11
C ILE A 168 9.13 5.02 0.74
N ALA A 169 8.81 5.14 -0.54
CA ALA A 169 7.64 5.90 -0.98
C ALA A 169 6.31 5.28 -0.52
N THR A 170 6.26 3.98 -0.26
CA THR A 170 5.09 3.27 0.26
C THR A 170 4.92 3.58 1.75
N THR A 171 5.99 3.51 2.53
CA THR A 171 5.94 3.83 3.98
C THR A 171 5.65 5.29 4.24
N THR A 172 6.26 6.21 3.49
CA THR A 172 5.99 7.66 3.59
C THR A 172 4.60 8.01 3.04
N GLY A 173 4.15 7.32 1.99
CA GLY A 173 2.81 7.47 1.44
C GLY A 173 1.73 7.06 2.44
N ARG A 174 1.95 5.97 3.17
CA ARG A 174 1.10 5.52 4.27
C ARG A 174 1.00 6.54 5.40
N GLU A 175 2.14 7.09 5.84
CA GLU A 175 2.17 8.04 6.96
C GLU A 175 1.57 9.41 6.61
N SER A 176 1.74 9.85 5.37
CA SER A 176 1.25 11.16 4.91
C SER A 176 -0.19 11.14 4.41
N GLY A 177 -0.69 9.99 3.91
CA GLY A 177 -2.03 9.85 3.33
C GLY A 177 -2.23 10.62 2.01
N ILE A 178 -1.17 11.17 1.43
CA ILE A 178 -1.22 12.00 0.20
C ILE A 178 -1.12 11.13 -1.07
N ARG A 179 -0.79 9.84 -0.94
CA ARG A 179 -0.53 8.93 -2.05
C ARG A 179 -1.55 7.79 -2.05
N GLU A 180 -2.21 7.55 -3.18
CA GLU A 180 -3.01 6.33 -3.36
C GLU A 180 -2.09 5.10 -3.52
N PRO A 181 -2.47 3.92 -2.99
CA PRO A 181 -1.70 2.70 -3.18
C PRO A 181 -1.52 2.39 -4.68
N GLY A 182 -0.29 2.14 -5.10
CA GLY A 182 0.10 1.78 -6.46
C GLY A 182 0.27 2.96 -7.41
N ASP A 183 0.05 4.20 -6.95
CA ASP A 183 0.24 5.40 -7.76
C ASP A 183 1.70 5.85 -7.73
N PHE A 184 2.38 5.77 -8.87
CA PHE A 184 3.76 6.25 -9.04
C PHE A 184 3.82 7.55 -9.87
N GLY A 185 2.68 8.15 -10.21
CA GLY A 185 2.60 9.34 -11.07
C GLY A 185 3.08 9.08 -12.51
N LEU A 186 3.19 7.81 -12.92
CA LEU A 186 3.61 7.39 -14.25
C LEU A 186 2.45 7.49 -15.25
N ASP A 187 1.96 8.70 -15.50
CA ASP A 187 0.96 8.98 -16.53
C ASP A 187 1.49 9.99 -17.58
N PRO A 188 2.41 9.55 -18.47
CA PRO A 188 2.93 10.41 -19.53
C PRO A 188 1.87 10.70 -20.62
N LEU A 189 0.80 9.91 -20.70
CA LEU A 189 -0.25 10.01 -21.72
C LEU A 189 -1.49 10.78 -21.23
N GLY A 190 -1.58 11.09 -19.94
CA GLY A 190 -2.60 11.96 -19.35
C GLY A 190 -3.98 11.31 -19.21
N PHE A 191 -4.06 9.98 -19.13
CA PHE A 191 -5.34 9.26 -18.98
C PHE A 191 -6.05 9.58 -17.65
N SER A 192 -5.32 10.06 -16.64
CA SER A 192 -5.84 10.52 -15.35
C SER A 192 -6.57 11.87 -15.43
N LYS A 193 -6.26 12.69 -16.47
CA LYS A 193 -6.84 14.04 -16.64
C LYS A 193 -8.13 14.06 -17.47
N GLY A 194 -8.56 12.90 -17.96
CA GLY A 194 -9.75 12.72 -18.79
C GLY A 194 -11.03 12.52 -17.95
N ASP A 195 -11.94 11.72 -18.49
CA ASP A 195 -13.19 11.32 -17.82
C ASP A 195 -12.90 10.42 -16.61
N ALA A 196 -13.36 10.83 -15.43
CA ALA A 196 -13.17 10.09 -14.17
C ALA A 196 -13.77 8.68 -14.21
N ALA A 197 -14.92 8.52 -14.89
CA ALA A 197 -15.57 7.20 -15.02
C ALA A 197 -14.75 6.25 -15.93
N ALA A 198 -14.12 6.80 -16.97
CA ALA A 198 -13.21 6.03 -17.81
C ALA A 198 -11.94 5.63 -17.05
N PHE A 199 -11.42 6.51 -16.18
CA PHE A 199 -10.26 6.23 -15.35
C PHE A 199 -10.52 5.14 -14.31
N GLU A 200 -11.68 5.16 -13.64
CA GLU A 200 -12.09 4.07 -12.74
C GLU A 200 -12.23 2.73 -13.46
N ARG A 201 -12.77 2.74 -14.69
CA ARG A 201 -12.83 1.54 -15.53
C ARG A 201 -11.44 1.02 -15.87
N LEU A 202 -10.47 1.90 -16.18
CA LEU A 202 -9.09 1.50 -16.46
C LEU A 202 -8.43 0.89 -15.22
N LYS A 203 -8.63 1.47 -14.03
CA LYS A 203 -8.19 0.88 -12.76
C LYS A 203 -8.79 -0.52 -12.54
N ALA A 204 -10.08 -0.70 -12.82
CA ALA A 204 -10.74 -2.00 -12.70
C ALA A 204 -10.20 -3.02 -13.71
N GLN A 205 -9.92 -2.60 -14.95
CA GLN A 205 -9.31 -3.45 -15.98
C GLN A 205 -7.88 -3.87 -15.62
N GLU A 206 -7.09 -2.96 -15.04
CA GLU A 206 -5.74 -3.26 -14.57
C GLU A 206 -5.77 -4.36 -13.51
N ILE A 207 -6.65 -4.26 -12.52
CA ILE A 207 -6.78 -5.26 -11.45
C ILE A 207 -7.31 -6.59 -11.98
N ALA A 208 -8.32 -6.56 -12.86
CA ALA A 208 -8.88 -7.79 -13.44
C ALA A 208 -7.85 -8.55 -14.27
N ASN A 209 -7.12 -7.85 -15.14
CA ASN A 209 -6.04 -8.45 -15.93
C ASN A 209 -4.86 -8.86 -15.05
N GLY A 210 -4.51 -8.07 -14.03
CA GLY A 210 -3.46 -8.38 -13.06
C GLY A 210 -3.74 -9.67 -12.30
N ARG A 211 -4.94 -9.85 -11.77
CA ARG A 211 -5.35 -11.08 -11.05
C ARG A 211 -5.31 -12.31 -11.95
N LEU A 212 -5.77 -12.20 -13.20
CA LEU A 212 -5.68 -13.28 -14.17
C LEU A 212 -4.21 -13.59 -14.50
N ALA A 213 -3.39 -12.56 -14.71
CA ALA A 213 -1.98 -12.71 -15.06
C ALA A 213 -1.17 -13.34 -13.93
N MET A 214 -1.50 -13.10 -12.65
CA MET A 214 -0.84 -13.77 -11.52
C MET A 214 -0.96 -15.29 -11.61
N TRP A 215 -2.16 -15.80 -11.91
CA TRP A 215 -2.37 -17.24 -12.10
C TRP A 215 -1.69 -17.77 -13.34
N ALA A 216 -1.74 -17.02 -14.45
CA ALA A 216 -1.09 -17.40 -15.69
C ALA A 216 0.45 -17.48 -15.54
N ALA A 217 1.08 -16.47 -14.94
CA ALA A 217 2.53 -16.46 -14.70
C ALA A 217 2.96 -17.60 -13.78
N ALA A 218 2.24 -17.81 -12.67
CA ALA A 218 2.53 -18.93 -11.76
C ALA A 218 2.39 -20.28 -12.46
N GLY A 219 1.33 -20.47 -13.26
CA GLY A 219 1.11 -21.67 -14.06
C GLY A 219 2.22 -21.93 -15.07
N LEU A 220 2.63 -20.91 -15.83
CA LEU A 220 3.71 -21.01 -16.82
C LEU A 220 5.06 -21.37 -16.16
N ILE A 221 5.37 -20.80 -14.99
CA ILE A 221 6.59 -21.12 -14.25
C ILE A 221 6.56 -22.58 -13.77
N VAL A 222 5.48 -22.99 -13.11
CA VAL A 222 5.36 -24.36 -12.55
C VAL A 222 5.35 -25.41 -13.65
N GLN A 223 4.61 -25.15 -14.74
CA GLN A 223 4.54 -26.06 -15.87
C GLN A 223 5.89 -26.13 -16.61
N GLY A 224 6.55 -24.99 -16.84
CA GLY A 224 7.89 -24.96 -17.45
C GLY A 224 8.92 -25.75 -16.63
N CYS A 225 8.90 -25.59 -15.31
CA CYS A 225 9.81 -26.32 -14.41
C CYS A 225 9.53 -27.84 -14.32
N THR A 226 8.35 -28.31 -14.70
CA THR A 226 7.96 -29.72 -14.57
C THR A 226 8.00 -30.46 -15.90
N THR A 227 7.54 -29.83 -16.99
CA THR A 227 7.49 -30.45 -18.32
C THR A 227 8.72 -30.13 -19.16
N HIS A 228 9.51 -29.11 -18.79
CA HIS A 228 10.66 -28.61 -19.57
C HIS A 228 10.32 -28.27 -21.03
N GLN A 229 9.06 -27.91 -21.28
CA GLN A 229 8.54 -27.48 -22.58
C GLN A 229 8.03 -26.04 -22.50
N GLY A 230 7.96 -25.36 -23.65
CA GLY A 230 7.38 -24.01 -23.73
C GLY A 230 5.88 -24.02 -23.36
N GLY A 231 5.38 -22.91 -22.84
CA GLY A 231 3.98 -22.73 -22.43
C GLY A 231 2.98 -22.97 -23.58
N VAL A 232 3.27 -22.50 -24.79
CA VAL A 232 2.42 -22.75 -25.96
C VAL A 232 2.48 -24.22 -26.39
N GLU A 233 3.64 -24.86 -26.30
CA GLU A 233 3.78 -26.29 -26.66
C GLU A 233 3.01 -27.18 -25.69
N ASN A 234 3.10 -26.87 -24.40
CA ASN A 234 2.32 -27.47 -23.34
C ASN A 234 0.79 -27.31 -23.55
N LEU A 235 0.36 -26.14 -24.03
CA LEU A 235 -1.04 -25.90 -24.36
C LEU A 235 -1.50 -26.78 -25.54
N MET A 236 -0.68 -26.88 -26.58
CA MET A 236 -0.97 -27.72 -27.75
C MET A 236 -1.02 -29.21 -27.36
N GLN A 237 -0.11 -29.66 -26.50
CA GLN A 237 -0.11 -31.01 -25.97
C GLN A 237 -1.37 -31.30 -25.14
N SER A 238 -1.77 -30.38 -24.28
CA SER A 238 -3.01 -30.52 -23.52
C SER A 238 -4.25 -30.56 -24.41
N LEU A 239 -4.26 -29.80 -25.51
CA LEU A 239 -5.34 -29.82 -26.49
C LEU A 239 -5.41 -31.15 -27.26
N SER A 240 -4.27 -31.73 -27.66
CA SER A 240 -4.26 -33.04 -28.31
C SER A 240 -4.73 -34.14 -27.35
N ASP A 241 -4.28 -34.10 -26.11
CA ASP A 241 -4.55 -35.14 -25.11
C ASP A 241 -6.00 -35.13 -24.62
N ASN A 242 -6.65 -33.96 -24.64
CA ASN A 242 -8.05 -33.79 -24.24
C ASN A 242 -9.01 -33.64 -25.42
N SER A 243 -8.55 -33.85 -26.66
CA SER A 243 -9.43 -33.92 -27.82
C SER A 243 -10.29 -35.19 -27.72
N PHE A 244 -11.61 -35.00 -27.72
CA PHE A 244 -12.62 -36.06 -27.65
C PHE A 244 -13.09 -36.49 -29.05
#